data_AF-A0A182QL31-F1
#
_entry.id   AF-A0A182QL31-F1
#
_cell.length_a   1.000
_cell.length_b   1.000
_cell.length_c   1.000
_cell.angle_alpha   90.00
_cell.angle_beta   90.00
_cell.angle_gamma   90.00
#
_symmetry.space_group_name_H-M   'P 1'
#
loop_
_entity.id
_entity.type
_entity.pdbx_description
1 polymer ?
#
loop_
_entity_poly.entity_id
_entity_poly.type
_entity_poly.pdbx_seq_one_letter_code
_entity_poly.pdbx_strand_id
1 'polypeptide(L)'
;MDALDVIEKRIDNLNKLLGPLPTDESQSENLTEAILSASSFLPSASTGHLADGAARGAILETFKRKDELEAYLDPAYLEEKQDLKAKEMYINTIANDLAGTFETLQKIKSLEPTLGAEYFRNLPDVSEQLKTMTSTAGEQKQANELLEESLVIAMQRYSEIQSGIKDSLKAMTDRLDQLEDRLAQKKKQDKDI
;
A
#
# COMPACT_ATOMS: atom_id res chain seq x y z
N MET A 1 -15.19 16.49 -29.82
CA MET A 1 -14.72 17.43 -30.85
C MET A 1 -15.06 16.79 -32.16
N ASP A 2 -15.99 17.41 -32.89
CA ASP A 2 -16.60 16.80 -34.07
C ASP A 2 -15.52 16.56 -35.13
N ALA A 3 -15.56 15.39 -35.75
CA ALA A 3 -14.60 15.01 -36.80
C ALA A 3 -14.54 16.05 -37.93
N LEU A 4 -15.64 16.81 -38.13
CA LEU A 4 -15.68 17.94 -39.05
C LEU A 4 -14.74 19.09 -38.66
N ASP A 5 -14.67 19.49 -37.39
CA ASP A 5 -13.80 20.60 -36.94
C ASP A 5 -12.31 20.29 -37.16
N VAL A 6 -11.95 19.00 -37.04
CA VAL A 6 -10.57 18.53 -37.27
C VAL A 6 -10.24 18.54 -38.76
N ILE A 7 -11.21 18.18 -39.60
CA ILE A 7 -11.05 18.19 -41.07
C ILE A 7 -10.98 19.63 -41.58
N GLU A 8 -11.81 20.55 -41.08
CA GLU A 8 -11.81 21.95 -41.48
C GLU A 8 -10.47 22.64 -41.14
N LYS A 9 -9.94 22.41 -39.93
CA LYS A 9 -8.60 22.90 -39.55
C LYS A 9 -7.47 22.31 -40.39
N ARG A 10 -7.61 21.05 -40.84
CA ARG A 10 -6.63 20.41 -41.73
C ARG A 10 -6.68 21.01 -43.13
N ILE A 11 -7.87 21.27 -43.67
CA ILE A 11 -8.07 21.92 -44.97
C ILE A 11 -7.48 23.34 -44.93
N ASP A 12 -7.73 24.10 -43.87
CA ASP A 12 -7.17 25.44 -43.69
C ASP A 12 -5.64 25.46 -43.62
N ASN A 13 -5.05 24.49 -42.91
CA ASN A 13 -3.59 24.37 -42.85
C ASN A 13 -2.99 23.95 -44.20
N LEU A 14 -3.65 23.07 -44.95
CA LEU A 14 -3.23 22.69 -46.29
C LEU A 14 -3.32 23.88 -47.27
N ASN A 15 -4.40 24.66 -47.22
CA ASN A 15 -4.55 25.88 -48.03
C ASN A 15 -3.49 26.94 -47.70
N LYS A 16 -3.07 27.06 -46.44
CA LYS A 16 -1.96 27.95 -46.05
C LYS A 16 -0.60 27.47 -46.56
N LEU A 17 -0.41 26.16 -46.68
CA LEU A 17 0.88 25.58 -47.08
C LEU A 17 1.05 25.54 -48.61
N LEU A 18 -0.03 25.25 -49.35
CA LEU A 18 -0.01 25.17 -50.82
C LEU A 18 -0.43 26.46 -51.54
N GLY A 19 -1.00 27.43 -50.82
CA GLY A 19 -1.62 28.62 -51.42
C GLY A 19 -3.06 28.35 -51.88
N PRO A 20 -3.84 29.40 -52.23
CA PRO A 20 -5.24 29.24 -52.60
C PRO A 20 -5.37 28.36 -53.85
N LEU A 21 -6.12 27.26 -53.75
CA LEU A 21 -6.50 26.46 -54.92
C LEU A 21 -7.30 27.35 -55.90
N PRO A 22 -7.08 27.22 -57.22
CA PRO A 22 -7.95 27.86 -58.19
C PRO A 22 -9.36 27.30 -58.05
N THR A 23 -10.27 28.12 -57.51
CA THR A 23 -11.71 27.85 -57.48
C THR A 23 -12.27 28.07 -58.88
N ASP A 24 -12.12 27.07 -59.75
CA ASP A 24 -12.96 26.94 -60.93
C ASP A 24 -14.04 25.88 -60.65
N GLU A 25 -15.25 26.32 -60.34
CA GLU A 25 -16.45 25.49 -60.15
C GLU A 25 -16.97 24.83 -61.46
N SER A 26 -16.10 24.51 -62.41
CA SER A 26 -16.48 24.12 -63.78
C SER A 26 -16.03 22.74 -64.22
N GLN A 27 -15.47 21.89 -63.35
CA GLN A 27 -15.02 20.56 -63.77
C GLN A 27 -15.56 19.47 -62.84
N SER A 28 -16.73 18.95 -63.17
CA SER A 28 -17.04 17.57 -62.84
C SER A 28 -16.10 16.68 -63.67
N GLU A 29 -14.91 16.42 -63.14
CA GLU A 29 -13.94 15.54 -63.79
C GLU A 29 -14.57 14.15 -63.95
N ASN A 30 -14.79 13.74 -65.21
CA ASN A 30 -15.13 12.35 -65.49
C ASN A 30 -13.97 11.49 -64.99
N LEU A 31 -14.23 10.44 -64.21
CA LEU A 31 -13.18 9.52 -63.71
C LEU A 31 -12.28 9.00 -64.84
N THR A 32 -12.80 8.87 -66.05
CA THR A 32 -12.04 8.52 -67.25
C THR A 32 -11.10 9.64 -67.73
N GLU A 33 -11.48 10.91 -67.62
CA GLU A 33 -10.60 12.06 -67.87
C GLU A 33 -9.57 12.26 -66.75
N ALA A 34 -9.94 12.01 -65.50
CA ALA A 34 -9.00 12.02 -64.36
C ALA A 34 -7.96 10.87 -64.49
N ILE A 35 -8.37 9.69 -64.94
CA ILE A 35 -7.45 8.58 -65.23
C ILE A 35 -6.60 8.87 -66.47
N LEU A 36 -7.17 9.50 -67.51
CA LEU A 36 -6.42 9.86 -68.72
C LEU A 36 -5.43 11.02 -68.45
N SER A 37 -5.80 11.97 -67.60
CA SER A 37 -4.92 13.06 -67.15
C SER A 37 -3.87 12.56 -66.19
N ALA A 38 -4.19 11.68 -65.23
CA ALA A 38 -3.19 11.01 -64.38
C ALA A 38 -2.26 10.10 -65.21
N SER A 39 -2.80 9.39 -66.20
CA SER A 39 -2.03 8.56 -67.13
C SER A 39 -1.20 9.37 -68.12
N SER A 40 -1.48 10.66 -68.34
CA SER A 40 -0.64 11.55 -69.15
C SER A 40 0.33 12.35 -68.28
N PHE A 41 -0.04 12.67 -67.04
CA PHE A 41 0.80 13.31 -66.03
C PHE A 41 1.85 12.37 -65.46
N LEU A 42 1.56 11.09 -65.23
CA LEU A 42 2.55 10.15 -64.70
C LEU A 42 3.72 9.94 -65.68
N PRO A 43 3.50 9.76 -67.00
CA PRO A 43 4.55 9.84 -67.99
C PRO A 43 5.14 11.24 -68.08
N SER A 44 4.37 12.33 -68.13
CA SER A 44 4.95 13.68 -68.28
C SER A 44 5.78 14.15 -67.08
N ALA A 45 5.46 13.70 -65.88
CA ALA A 45 6.23 13.89 -64.65
C ALA A 45 7.43 12.92 -64.55
N SER A 46 7.35 11.75 -65.21
CA SER A 46 8.42 10.76 -65.29
C SER A 46 9.42 11.01 -66.44
N THR A 47 8.96 11.57 -67.56
CA THR A 47 9.72 11.71 -68.83
C THR A 47 10.01 13.16 -69.23
N GLY A 48 9.65 14.16 -68.43
CA GLY A 48 10.29 15.48 -68.47
C GLY A 48 9.92 16.37 -69.67
N HIS A 49 8.65 16.43 -70.06
CA HIS A 49 8.17 17.29 -71.16
C HIS A 49 7.21 18.41 -70.73
N LEU A 50 7.43 19.05 -69.57
CA LEU A 50 6.81 20.34 -69.24
C LEU A 50 7.87 21.45 -69.34
N ALA A 51 7.61 22.42 -70.22
CA ALA A 51 8.54 23.43 -70.72
C ALA A 51 8.94 24.52 -69.70
N ASP A 52 8.65 24.34 -68.41
CA ASP A 52 9.00 25.30 -67.38
C ASP A 52 9.72 24.62 -66.21
N GLY A 53 11.04 24.86 -66.14
CA GLY A 53 11.97 24.17 -65.24
C GLY A 53 11.72 24.41 -63.75
N ALA A 54 10.82 25.32 -63.39
CA ALA A 54 10.42 25.59 -62.01
C ALA A 54 9.54 24.46 -61.42
N ALA A 55 8.66 23.86 -62.22
CA ALA A 55 7.79 22.75 -61.77
C ALA A 55 8.58 21.45 -61.54
N ARG A 56 9.68 21.25 -62.29
CA ARG A 56 10.61 20.12 -62.11
C ARG A 56 11.25 20.12 -60.72
N GLY A 57 11.65 21.28 -60.22
CA GLY A 57 12.28 21.42 -58.90
C GLY A 57 11.29 21.12 -57.77
N ALA A 58 10.11 21.72 -57.83
CA ALA A 58 9.08 21.56 -56.80
C ALA A 58 8.55 20.12 -56.72
N ILE A 59 8.30 19.46 -57.85
CA ILE A 59 7.76 18.08 -57.86
C ILE A 59 8.81 17.05 -57.44
N LEU A 60 10.07 17.20 -57.86
CA LEU A 60 11.15 16.35 -57.36
C LEU A 60 11.40 16.58 -55.86
N GLU A 61 11.24 17.80 -55.37
CA GLU A 61 11.38 18.11 -53.95
C GLU A 61 10.24 17.52 -53.12
N THR A 62 8.99 17.60 -53.59
CA THR A 62 7.85 16.96 -52.91
C THR A 62 7.96 15.44 -52.97
N PHE A 63 8.44 14.86 -54.06
CA PHE A 63 8.68 13.42 -54.17
C PHE A 63 9.83 12.95 -53.28
N LYS A 64 10.87 13.79 -53.09
CA LYS A 64 11.96 13.51 -52.14
C LYS A 64 11.52 13.60 -50.68
N ARG A 65 10.56 14.47 -50.36
CA ARG A 65 9.96 14.59 -49.01
C ARG A 65 8.72 13.71 -48.83
N LYS A 66 8.46 12.80 -49.76
CA LYS A 66 7.29 11.92 -49.72
C LYS A 66 7.24 11.12 -48.42
N ASP A 67 8.37 10.56 -47.98
CA ASP A 67 8.42 9.73 -46.76
C ASP A 67 8.12 10.56 -45.50
N GLU A 68 8.56 11.82 -45.46
CA GLU A 68 8.22 12.76 -44.38
C GLU A 68 6.73 13.10 -44.41
N LEU A 69 6.18 13.40 -45.59
CA LEU A 69 4.76 13.71 -45.77
C LEU A 69 3.86 12.51 -45.44
N GLU A 70 4.26 11.29 -45.78
CA GLU A 70 3.58 10.05 -45.37
C GLU A 70 3.61 9.88 -43.85
N ALA A 71 4.71 10.23 -43.18
CA ALA A 71 4.77 10.26 -41.73
C ALA A 71 3.82 11.32 -41.13
N TYR A 72 3.72 12.52 -41.70
CA TYR A 72 2.77 13.55 -41.26
C TYR A 72 1.30 13.18 -41.54
N LEU A 73 1.04 12.31 -42.53
CA LEU A 73 -0.29 11.78 -42.83
C LEU A 73 -0.71 10.62 -41.91
N ASP A 74 0.21 10.04 -41.14
CA ASP A 74 -0.11 8.98 -40.18
C ASP A 74 -1.07 9.51 -39.10
N PRO A 75 -2.25 8.89 -38.89
CA PRO A 75 -3.15 9.24 -37.79
C PRO A 75 -2.50 9.18 -36.39
N ALA A 76 -1.41 8.41 -36.23
CA ALA A 76 -0.64 8.33 -34.99
C ALA A 76 0.51 9.37 -34.92
N TYR A 77 0.65 10.24 -35.91
CA TYR A 77 1.67 11.27 -35.94
C TYR A 77 1.46 12.28 -34.81
N LEU A 78 2.33 12.24 -33.81
CA LEU A 78 2.44 13.24 -32.76
C LEU A 78 3.49 14.27 -33.18
N GLU A 79 3.07 15.51 -33.41
CA GLU A 79 4.03 16.62 -33.49
C GLU A 79 4.77 16.71 -32.16
N GLU A 80 6.07 16.44 -32.18
CA GLU A 80 6.96 16.57 -31.01
C GLU A 80 7.23 18.06 -30.64
N LYS A 81 6.37 18.98 -31.07
CA LYS A 81 6.35 20.35 -30.55
C LYS A 81 5.64 20.35 -29.21
N GLN A 82 6.35 19.87 -28.20
CA GLN A 82 5.87 19.94 -26.83
C GLN A 82 5.78 21.40 -26.41
N ASP A 83 4.56 21.89 -26.17
CA ASP A 83 4.33 23.25 -25.70
C ASP A 83 5.01 23.46 -24.34
N LEU A 84 6.00 24.36 -24.31
CA LEU A 84 6.79 24.70 -23.13
C LEU A 84 5.90 25.24 -22.01
N LYS A 85 4.81 25.95 -22.34
CA LYS A 85 3.87 26.47 -21.35
C LYS A 85 3.02 25.38 -20.72
N ALA A 86 2.60 24.39 -21.50
CA ALA A 86 1.88 23.23 -20.99
C ALA A 86 2.76 22.38 -20.05
N LYS A 87 4.07 22.26 -20.35
CA LYS A 87 5.04 21.62 -19.45
C LYS A 87 5.24 22.39 -18.15
N GLU A 88 5.37 23.71 -18.21
CA GLU A 88 5.54 24.53 -17.01
C GLU A 88 4.33 24.40 -16.08
N MET A 89 3.12 24.45 -16.66
CA MET A 89 1.88 24.23 -15.92
C MET A 89 1.84 22.81 -15.31
N TYR A 90 2.19 21.78 -16.08
CA TYR A 90 2.25 20.40 -15.61
C TYR A 90 3.24 20.22 -14.45
N ILE A 91 4.45 20.75 -14.58
CA ILE A 91 5.48 20.71 -13.54
C ILE A 91 4.97 21.43 -12.28
N ASN A 92 4.36 22.60 -12.41
CA ASN A 92 3.80 23.33 -11.26
C ASN A 92 2.64 22.58 -10.59
N THR A 93 1.80 21.87 -11.36
CA THR A 93 0.72 21.06 -10.78
C THR A 93 1.26 19.83 -10.04
N ILE A 94 2.35 19.24 -10.50
CA ILE A 94 2.92 18.01 -9.93
C ILE A 94 4.02 18.29 -8.92
N ALA A 95 4.54 19.51 -8.83
CA ALA A 95 5.62 19.86 -7.92
C ALA A 95 5.31 19.53 -6.45
N ASN A 96 4.06 19.75 -6.02
CA ASN A 96 3.63 19.42 -4.66
C ASN A 96 3.58 17.91 -4.41
N ASP A 97 3.06 17.14 -5.38
CA ASP A 97 3.04 15.68 -5.30
C ASP A 97 4.46 15.09 -5.37
N LEU A 98 5.33 15.71 -6.17
CA LEU A 98 6.75 15.35 -6.27
C LEU A 98 7.51 15.63 -4.97
N ALA A 99 7.19 16.74 -4.29
CA ALA A 99 7.74 17.03 -2.96
C ALA A 99 7.26 16.00 -1.92
N GLY A 100 5.98 15.65 -1.92
CA GLY A 100 5.44 14.61 -1.03
C GLY A 100 6.04 13.23 -1.28
N THR A 101 6.22 12.85 -2.55
CA THR A 101 6.91 11.60 -2.90
C THR A 101 8.40 11.63 -2.53
N PHE A 102 9.07 12.79 -2.61
CA PHE A 102 10.44 12.92 -2.16
C PHE A 102 10.60 12.74 -0.64
N GLU A 103 9.69 13.31 0.16
CA GLU A 103 9.71 13.12 1.62
C GLU A 103 9.49 11.66 2.02
N THR A 104 8.56 10.96 1.34
CA THR A 104 8.31 9.54 1.59
C THR A 104 9.51 8.68 1.17
N LEU A 105 10.16 9.01 0.05
CA LEU A 105 11.39 8.37 -0.38
C LEU A 105 12.55 8.60 0.60
N GLN A 106 12.66 9.81 1.16
CA GLN A 106 13.66 10.13 2.18
C GLN A 106 13.45 9.34 3.46
N LYS A 107 12.19 9.15 3.88
CA LYS A 107 11.84 8.25 4.98
C LYS A 107 12.26 6.82 4.67
N ILE A 108 11.94 6.29 3.49
CA ILE A 108 12.35 4.93 3.07
C ILE A 108 13.87 4.77 3.12
N LYS A 109 14.63 5.75 2.61
CA LYS A 109 16.10 5.75 2.68
C LYS A 109 16.64 5.76 4.12
N SER A 110 15.97 6.44 5.04
CA SER A 110 16.33 6.41 6.46
C SER A 110 16.04 5.07 7.14
N LEU A 111 15.07 4.30 6.61
CA LEU A 111 14.73 2.95 7.10
C LEU A 111 15.54 1.84 6.43
N GLU A 112 16.25 2.09 5.32
CA GLU A 112 17.17 1.14 4.67
C GLU A 112 18.15 0.44 5.64
N PRO A 113 18.84 1.15 6.58
CA PRO A 113 19.71 0.49 7.56
C PRO A 113 18.97 -0.38 8.57
N THR A 114 17.65 -0.19 8.77
CA THR A 114 16.84 -1.04 9.66
C THR A 114 16.41 -2.34 8.99
N LEU A 115 16.34 -2.37 7.66
CA LEU A 115 16.02 -3.56 6.89
C LEU A 115 17.24 -4.50 6.78
N GLY A 116 18.44 -3.92 6.72
CA GLY A 116 19.71 -4.64 6.79
C GLY A 116 20.22 -4.89 8.21
N ALA A 117 19.45 -4.53 9.24
CA ALA A 117 19.84 -4.74 10.62
C ALA A 117 19.92 -6.25 10.88
N GLU A 118 21.14 -6.77 10.97
CA GLU A 118 21.44 -8.20 11.15
C GLU A 118 20.75 -8.81 12.39
N TYR A 119 20.16 -8.00 13.27
CA TYR A 119 19.33 -8.43 14.39
C TYR A 119 18.11 -9.28 13.96
N PHE A 120 17.52 -9.04 12.78
CA PHE A 120 16.41 -9.89 12.30
C PHE A 120 16.90 -11.18 11.63
N ARG A 121 18.11 -11.17 11.06
CA ARG A 121 18.65 -12.28 10.28
C ARG A 121 19.45 -13.27 11.15
N ASN A 122 20.05 -12.76 12.22
CA ASN A 122 20.76 -13.53 13.24
C ASN A 122 19.90 -13.71 14.50
N LEU A 123 18.57 -13.56 14.42
CA LEU A 123 17.72 -13.90 15.54
C LEU A 123 17.84 -15.41 15.77
N PRO A 124 18.42 -15.88 16.90
CA PRO A 124 18.47 -17.30 17.17
C PRO A 124 17.04 -17.84 17.25
N ASP A 125 16.81 -19.06 16.76
CA ASP A 125 15.50 -19.70 16.88
C ASP A 125 15.26 -20.07 18.35
N VAL A 126 14.74 -19.10 19.10
CA VAL A 126 14.36 -19.25 20.51
C VAL A 126 12.95 -19.81 20.66
N SER A 127 12.29 -20.18 19.56
CA SER A 127 10.90 -20.68 19.59
C SER A 127 10.78 -21.95 20.44
N GLU A 128 11.73 -22.87 20.30
CA GLU A 128 11.74 -24.11 21.08
C GLU A 128 12.01 -23.84 22.57
N GLN A 129 12.95 -22.95 22.89
CA GLN A 129 13.24 -22.55 24.26
C GLN A 129 12.06 -21.80 24.92
N LEU A 130 11.36 -20.94 24.16
CA LEU A 130 10.14 -20.28 24.63
C LEU A 130 9.02 -21.28 24.85
N LYS A 131 8.88 -22.28 23.97
CA LYS A 131 7.88 -23.34 24.11
C LYS A 131 8.15 -24.19 25.35
N THR A 132 9.40 -24.60 25.59
CA THR A 132 9.76 -25.36 26.78
C THR A 132 9.55 -24.53 28.05
N MET A 133 10.00 -23.26 28.06
CA MET A 133 9.80 -22.36 29.19
C MET A 133 8.30 -22.14 29.49
N THR A 134 7.46 -22.00 28.46
CA THR A 134 6.01 -21.86 28.62
C THR A 134 5.38 -23.14 29.18
N SER A 135 5.80 -24.31 28.71
CA SER A 135 5.34 -25.60 29.24
C SER A 135 5.71 -25.77 30.71
N THR A 136 6.99 -25.54 31.05
CA THR A 136 7.49 -25.66 32.42
C THR A 136 6.82 -24.65 33.35
N ALA A 137 6.58 -23.41 32.89
CA ALA A 137 5.83 -22.42 33.68
C ALA A 137 4.38 -22.86 33.92
N GLY A 138 3.74 -23.51 32.94
CA GLY A 138 2.41 -24.09 33.09
C GLY A 138 2.37 -25.23 34.12
N GLU A 139 3.32 -26.15 34.05
CA GLU A 139 3.47 -27.25 35.02
C GLU A 139 3.75 -26.72 36.43
N GLN A 140 4.64 -25.74 36.55
CA GLN A 140 4.97 -25.12 37.84
C GLN A 140 3.78 -24.38 38.45
N LYS A 141 2.94 -23.74 37.62
CA LYS A 141 1.70 -23.13 38.08
C LYS A 141 0.74 -24.18 38.65
N GLN A 142 0.53 -25.29 37.96
CA GLN A 142 -0.32 -26.38 38.45
C GLN A 142 0.21 -26.99 39.75
N ALA A 143 1.53 -27.21 39.82
CA ALA A 143 2.16 -27.71 41.04
C ALA A 143 1.99 -26.75 42.22
N ASN A 144 2.11 -25.44 41.99
CA ASN A 144 1.86 -24.43 43.01
C ASN A 144 0.40 -24.40 43.48
N GLU A 145 -0.56 -24.49 42.56
CA GLU A 145 -2.00 -24.54 42.91
C GLU A 145 -2.32 -25.75 43.81
N LEU A 146 -1.79 -26.93 43.48
CA LEU A 146 -1.95 -28.13 44.31
C LEU A 146 -1.28 -27.98 45.69
N LEU A 147 -0.10 -27.37 45.73
CA LEU A 147 0.62 -27.14 46.98
C LEU A 147 -0.14 -26.14 47.86
N GLU A 148 -0.66 -25.06 47.28
CA GLU A 148 -1.50 -24.07 47.96
C GLU A 148 -2.76 -24.72 48.54
N GLU A 149 -3.48 -25.55 47.77
CA GLU A 149 -4.64 -26.28 48.27
C GLU A 149 -4.27 -27.21 49.44
N SER A 150 -3.16 -27.93 49.33
CA SER A 150 -2.67 -28.80 50.40
C SER A 150 -2.31 -28.02 51.67
N LEU A 151 -1.73 -26.82 51.53
CA LEU A 151 -1.36 -25.95 52.63
C LEU A 151 -2.61 -25.43 53.35
N VAL A 152 -3.62 -25.00 52.60
CA VAL A 152 -4.90 -24.53 53.16
C VAL A 152 -5.57 -25.63 53.97
N ILE A 153 -5.62 -26.87 53.44
CA ILE A 153 -6.17 -28.02 54.16
C ILE A 153 -5.38 -28.31 55.44
N ALA A 154 -4.05 -28.25 55.38
CA ALA A 154 -3.19 -28.45 56.55
C ALA A 154 -3.42 -27.36 57.62
N MET A 155 -3.54 -26.09 57.21
CA MET A 155 -3.85 -24.98 58.12
C MET A 155 -5.24 -25.10 58.75
N GLN A 156 -6.23 -25.57 57.99
CA GLN A 156 -7.57 -25.82 58.51
C GLN A 156 -7.54 -26.94 59.56
N ARG A 157 -6.90 -28.07 59.25
CA ARG A 157 -6.75 -29.17 60.22
C ARG A 157 -6.00 -28.75 61.47
N TYR A 158 -4.95 -27.95 61.32
CA TYR A 158 -4.22 -27.40 62.47
C TYR A 158 -5.12 -26.53 63.34
N SER A 159 -5.93 -25.67 62.73
CA SER A 159 -6.88 -24.81 63.45
C SER A 159 -7.96 -25.61 64.17
N GLU A 160 -8.47 -26.68 63.56
CA GLU A 160 -9.42 -27.61 64.18
C GLU A 160 -8.79 -28.31 65.41
N ILE A 161 -7.57 -28.81 65.28
CA ILE A 161 -6.83 -29.43 66.40
C ILE A 161 -6.61 -28.41 67.52
N GLN A 162 -6.19 -27.19 67.19
CA GLN A 162 -5.97 -26.13 68.17
C GLN A 162 -7.26 -25.78 68.92
N SER A 163 -8.40 -25.68 68.22
CA SER A 163 -9.69 -25.46 68.86
C SER A 163 -10.07 -26.62 69.78
N GLY A 164 -9.91 -27.87 69.32
CA GLY A 164 -10.20 -29.04 70.13
C GLY A 164 -9.36 -29.13 71.40
N ILE A 165 -8.08 -28.77 71.33
CA ILE A 165 -7.19 -28.69 72.50
C ILE A 165 -7.67 -27.59 73.47
N LYS A 166 -8.04 -26.41 72.94
CA LYS A 166 -8.54 -25.30 73.74
C LYS A 166 -9.84 -25.66 74.47
N ASP A 167 -10.76 -26.33 73.80
CA ASP A 167 -12.02 -26.76 74.39
C ASP A 167 -11.80 -27.84 75.45
N SER A 168 -10.88 -28.79 75.20
CA SER A 168 -10.48 -29.80 76.18
C SER A 168 -9.85 -29.19 77.44
N LEU A 169 -8.93 -28.23 77.27
CA LEU A 169 -8.32 -27.47 78.37
C LEU A 169 -9.37 -26.71 79.17
N LYS A 170 -10.29 -26.01 78.49
CA LYS A 170 -11.39 -25.31 79.16
C LYS A 170 -12.26 -26.26 79.98
N ALA A 171 -12.66 -27.40 79.40
CA ALA A 171 -13.44 -28.40 80.12
C ALA A 171 -12.69 -28.98 81.33
N MET A 172 -11.36 -29.07 81.26
CA MET A 172 -10.52 -29.51 82.37
C MET A 172 -10.44 -28.46 83.48
N THR A 173 -10.31 -27.17 83.12
CA THR A 173 -10.37 -26.04 84.06
C THR A 173 -11.74 -25.97 84.73
N ASP A 174 -12.84 -26.03 83.97
CA ASP A 174 -14.20 -26.00 84.52
C ASP A 174 -14.44 -27.15 85.52
N ARG A 175 -13.85 -28.33 85.27
CA ARG A 175 -13.90 -29.48 86.21
C ARG A 175 -13.07 -29.25 87.46
N LEU A 176 -11.90 -28.62 87.35
CA LEU A 176 -11.07 -28.26 88.50
C LEU A 176 -11.80 -27.24 89.37
N ASP A 177 -12.38 -26.19 88.78
CA ASP A 177 -13.15 -25.17 89.49
C ASP A 177 -14.33 -25.80 90.25
N GLN A 178 -15.09 -26.70 89.61
CA GLN A 178 -16.17 -27.44 90.28
C GLN A 178 -15.69 -28.31 91.45
N LEU A 179 -14.51 -28.92 91.34
CA LEU A 179 -13.94 -29.71 92.42
C LEU A 179 -13.45 -28.81 93.57
N GLU A 180 -12.82 -27.69 93.26
CA GLU A 180 -12.40 -26.69 94.26
C GLU A 180 -13.59 -26.12 95.02
N ASP A 181 -14.67 -25.74 94.32
CA ASP A 181 -15.90 -25.25 94.93
C ASP A 181 -16.52 -26.28 95.89
N ARG A 182 -16.59 -27.56 95.48
CA ARG A 182 -17.07 -28.65 96.34
C ARG A 182 -16.20 -28.84 97.58
N LEU A 183 -14.88 -28.71 97.43
CA LEU A 183 -13.92 -28.85 98.53
C LEU A 183 -14.04 -27.66 99.50
N ALA A 184 -14.23 -26.45 98.98
CA ALA A 184 -14.47 -25.25 99.77
C ALA A 184 -15.80 -25.31 100.53
N GLN A 185 -16.86 -25.82 99.91
CA GLN A 185 -18.16 -26.05 100.57
C GLN A 185 -18.07 -27.08 101.69
N LYS A 186 -17.39 -28.22 101.48
CA LYS A 186 -17.15 -29.21 102.54
C LYS A 186 -16.36 -28.63 103.71
N LYS A 187 -15.29 -27.87 103.44
CA LYS A 187 -14.51 -27.19 104.49
C LYS A 187 -15.31 -26.18 105.30
N LYS A 188 -16.36 -25.57 104.72
CA LYS A 188 -17.28 -24.70 105.46
C LYS A 188 -18.22 -25.52 106.34
N GLN A 189 -18.79 -26.61 105.82
CA GLN A 189 -19.66 -27.50 106.60
C GLN A 189 -18.93 -28.14 107.80
N ASP A 190 -17.67 -28.53 107.65
CA ASP A 190 -16.86 -29.08 108.75
C ASP A 190 -16.45 -28.04 109.82
N LYS A 191 -16.56 -26.73 109.52
CA LYS A 191 -16.25 -25.65 110.47
C LYS A 191 -17.47 -25.16 111.26
N ASP A 192 -18.68 -25.52 110.83
CA ASP A 192 -19.95 -25.12 111.46
C ASP A 192 -20.51 -26.23 112.41
N ILE A 193 -19.68 -27.22 112.77
CA ILE A 193 -19.93 -28.27 113.79
C ILE A 193 -18.94 -28.07 114.94
#